data_AF-A0A256WET8-F1
#
_entry.id   AF-A0A256WET8-F1
#
_cell.length_a   1.000
_cell.length_b   1.000
_cell.length_c   1.000
_cell.angle_alpha   90.00
_cell.angle_beta   90.00
_cell.angle_gamma   90.00
#
_symmetry.space_group_name_H-M   'P 1'
#
loop_
_entity.id
_entity.type
_entity.pdbx_description
1 polymer ?
#
loop_
_entity_poly.entity_id
_entity_poly.type
_entity_poly.pdbx_seq_one_letter_code
_entity_poly.pdbx_strand_id
1 'polypeptide(L)' 'MPTWPKEPVLPGKSEVIVVRYNTKKVGTINKSITVQSNATQSTVVLKVKGKVEAAPKSASPEKNLKNSGAPVKK' A
#
# COMPACT_ATOMS: atom_id res chain seq x y z
N MET A 1 12.53 2.79 6.39
CA MET A 1 12.51 3.89 7.38
C MET A 1 11.71 5.04 6.80
N PRO A 2 10.85 5.71 7.58
CA PRO A 2 10.26 6.97 7.15
C PRO A 2 11.38 8.02 6.99
N THR A 3 11.16 9.00 6.12
CA THR A 3 12.04 10.15 5.97
C THR A 3 11.31 11.38 6.48
N TRP A 4 11.96 12.14 7.35
CA TRP A 4 11.42 13.36 7.95
C TRP A 4 12.46 14.49 7.86
N PRO A 5 12.02 15.75 7.88
CA PRO A 5 12.92 16.90 7.90
C PRO A 5 13.78 16.87 9.17
N LYS A 6 15.08 17.11 9.02
CA LYS A 6 16.00 17.27 10.15
C LYS A 6 16.20 18.73 10.54
N GLU A 7 15.89 19.62 9.62
CA GLU A 7 15.99 21.05 9.83
C GLU A 7 14.77 21.56 10.61
N PRO A 8 14.93 22.64 11.38
CA PRO A 8 13.81 23.26 12.09
C PRO A 8 12.73 23.76 11.12
N VAL A 9 11.46 23.48 11.45
CA VAL A 9 10.32 24.03 10.72
C VAL A 9 9.90 25.34 11.37
N LEU A 10 10.06 26.45 10.65
CA LEU A 10 9.68 27.77 11.15
C LEU A 10 8.15 27.92 11.30
N PRO A 11 7.66 28.81 12.17
CA PRO A 11 6.23 29.09 12.31
C PRO A 11 5.58 29.44 10.97
N GLY A 12 4.46 28.79 10.66
CA GLY A 12 3.73 28.98 9.39
C GLY A 12 4.34 28.28 8.17
N LYS A 13 5.48 27.60 8.30
CA LYS A 13 6.02 26.72 7.26
C LYS A 13 5.46 25.31 7.39
N SER A 14 5.52 24.57 6.29
CA SER A 14 5.09 23.17 6.20
C SER A 14 6.20 22.35 5.57
N GLU A 15 6.44 21.16 6.11
CA GLU A 15 7.44 20.21 5.61
C GLU A 15 6.79 18.84 5.33
N VAL A 16 7.50 17.98 4.61
CA VAL A 16 6.98 16.69 4.14
C VAL A 16 7.58 15.52 4.90
N ILE A 17 6.74 14.63 5.42
CA ILE A 17 7.14 13.33 5.98
C ILE A 17 6.84 12.24 4.95
N VAL A 18 7.87 11.57 4.44
CA VAL A 18 7.74 10.52 3.43
C VAL A 18 7.69 9.15 4.10
N VAL A 19 6.59 8.43 3.90
CA VAL A 19 6.36 7.11 4.48
C VAL A 19 6.29 6.08 3.37
N ARG A 20 7.11 5.05 3.46
CA ARG A 20 7.09 3.91 2.54
C ARG A 20 6.47 2.70 3.22
N TYR A 21 5.59 2.01 2.52
CA TYR A 21 4.99 0.76 2.96
C TYR A 21 5.24 -0.34 1.93
N ASN A 22 5.14 -1.60 2.38
CA ASN A 22 5.41 -2.77 1.55
C ASN A 22 4.12 -3.27 0.89
N THR A 23 3.96 -3.03 -0.41
CA THR A 23 2.84 -3.49 -1.24
C THR A 23 2.91 -4.98 -1.60
N LYS A 24 4.00 -5.69 -1.30
CA LYS A 24 4.05 -7.15 -1.49
C LYS A 24 3.10 -7.89 -0.56
N LYS A 25 2.66 -7.25 0.53
CA LYS A 25 1.66 -7.78 1.45
C LYS A 25 0.27 -7.25 1.07
N VAL A 26 -0.48 -8.08 0.35
CA VAL A 26 -1.89 -7.85 0.04
C VAL A 26 -2.71 -7.86 1.32
N GLY A 27 -3.68 -6.95 1.44
CA GLY A 27 -4.55 -6.82 2.61
C GLY A 27 -4.53 -5.43 3.24
N THR A 28 -5.15 -5.31 4.42
CA THR A 28 -5.35 -4.02 5.09
C THR A 28 -4.05 -3.46 5.66
N ILE A 29 -3.77 -2.20 5.36
CA ILE A 29 -2.72 -1.40 5.98
C ILE A 29 -3.35 -0.58 7.11
N ASN A 30 -2.81 -0.70 8.32
CA ASN A 30 -3.14 0.17 9.45
C ASN A 30 -1.85 0.48 10.23
N LYS A 31 -1.07 1.44 9.72
CA LYS A 31 0.21 1.83 10.31
C LYS A 31 0.06 3.13 11.09
N SER A 32 0.76 3.23 12.21
CA SER A 32 0.80 4.41 13.05
C SER A 32 2.18 5.04 12.97
N ILE A 33 2.26 6.35 12.78
CA ILE A 33 3.48 7.14 12.79
C ILE A 33 3.36 8.12 13.95
N THR A 34 4.28 8.03 14.89
CA THR A 34 4.35 8.96 16.01
C THR A 34 5.36 10.04 15.67
N VAL A 35 4.88 11.27 15.53
CA VAL A 35 5.70 12.46 15.34
C VAL A 35 5.94 13.08 16.71
N GLN A 36 7.20 13.15 17.10
CA GLN A 36 7.64 13.87 18.30
C GLN A 36 8.28 15.18 17.86
N SER A 37 7.83 16.29 18.42
CA SER A 37 8.33 17.63 18.10
C SER A 37 8.40 18.50 19.35
N ASN A 38 9.11 19.62 19.23
CA ASN A 38 9.19 20.68 20.24
C ASN A 38 8.05 21.71 20.14
N ALA A 39 7.00 21.43 19.37
CA ALA A 39 5.82 22.28 19.30
C ALA A 39 4.96 22.19 20.58
N THR A 40 3.98 23.09 20.73
CA THR A 40 3.02 23.06 21.84
C THR A 40 2.31 21.70 21.95
N GLN A 41 2.01 21.09 20.79
CA GLN A 41 1.62 19.68 20.73
C GLN A 41 2.86 18.83 20.48
N SER A 42 3.46 18.36 21.57
CA SER A 42 4.73 17.64 21.55
C SER A 42 4.67 16.30 20.83
N THR A 43 3.53 15.61 20.88
CA THR A 43 3.34 14.31 20.22
C THR A 43 2.07 14.30 19.38
N VAL A 44 2.22 13.94 18.11
CA VAL A 44 1.12 13.78 17.16
C VAL A 44 1.17 12.38 16.56
N VAL A 45 0.03 11.68 16.57
CA VAL A 45 -0.08 10.32 16.01
C VAL A 45 -0.84 10.35 14.69
N LEU A 46 -0.13 10.05 13.60
CA LEU A 46 -0.68 9.95 12.25
C LEU A 46 -0.99 8.50 11.92
N LYS A 47 -2.24 8.20 11.58
CA LYS A 47 -2.68 6.84 11.19
C LYS A 47 -2.81 6.73 9.68
N VAL A 48 -2.03 5.84 9.07
CA VAL A 48 -2.10 5.48 7.65
C VAL A 48 -2.93 4.23 7.51
N LYS A 49 -4.16 4.39 7.02
CA LYS A 49 -5.11 3.31 6.73
C LYS A 49 -5.25 3.13 5.22
N GLY A 50 -5.31 1.88 4.77
CA GLY A 50 -5.53 1.56 3.36
C GLY A 50 -5.71 0.06 3.15
N LYS A 51 -5.85 -0.36 1.91
CA LYS A 51 -5.92 -1.77 1.51
C LYS A 51 -5.05 -1.94 0.28
N VAL A 52 -4.14 -2.90 0.32
CA VAL A 52 -3.38 -3.32 -0.86
C VAL A 52 -4.19 -4.38 -1.57
N GLU A 53 -4.52 -4.14 -2.82
CA GLU A 53 -5.21 -5.09 -3.69
C GLU A 53 -4.19 -6.03 -4.34
N ALA A 54 -4.62 -7.26 -4.65
CA ALA A 54 -3.78 -8.17 -5.42
C ALA A 54 -3.57 -7.57 -6.81
N ALA A 55 -2.35 -7.71 -7.34
CA ALA A 55 -2.12 -7.39 -8.74
C ALA A 55 -3.11 -8.20 -9.59
N PRO A 56 -3.71 -7.60 -10.64
CA PRO A 56 -4.58 -8.33 -11.54
C PRO A 56 -3.80 -9.55 -12.04
N LYS A 57 -4.32 -10.74 -11.78
CA LYS A 57 -3.79 -11.97 -12.38
C LYS A 57 -4.03 -11.78 -13.87
N SER A 58 -2.97 -11.42 -14.60
CA SER A 58 -3.01 -11.39 -16.05
C SER A 58 -3.59 -12.72 -16.48
N ALA A 59 -4.79 -12.69 -17.06
CA ALA A 59 -5.40 -13.87 -17.63
C ALA A 59 -4.46 -14.32 -18.75
N SER A 60 -3.54 -15.25 -18.45
CA SER A 60 -3.10 -16.16 -19.49
C SER A 60 -4.38 -16.77 -20.04
N PRO A 61 -4.68 -16.67 -21.36
CA PRO A 61 -5.84 -17.34 -21.90
C PRO A 61 -5.64 -18.84 -21.68
N GLU A 62 -6.38 -19.39 -20.72
CA GLU A 62 -6.57 -20.83 -20.62
C GLU A 62 -7.28 -21.25 -21.90
N LYS A 63 -6.51 -21.76 -22.86
CA LYS A 63 -7.04 -22.41 -24.05
C LYS A 63 -7.91 -23.57 -23.58
N ASN A 64 -9.22 -23.36 -23.63
CA ASN A 64 -10.23 -24.38 -23.35
C ASN A 64 -10.12 -25.48 -24.42
N LEU A 65 -9.28 -26.48 -24.19
CA LEU A 65 -9.18 -27.68 -25.02
C LEU A 65 -10.05 -28.80 -24.43
N LYS A 66 -11.35 -28.56 -24.30
CA LYS A 66 -12.36 -29.61 -24.08
C LYS A 66 -13.48 -29.47 -25.10
N ASN A 67 -13.13 -29.52 -26.38
CA ASN A 67 -14.06 -29.78 -27.47
C ASN A 67 -13.34 -30.63 -28.53
N SER A 68 -12.95 -31.85 -28.16
CA SER A 68 -12.76 -32.92 -29.13
C SER A 68 -13.93 -33.86 -28.95
N GLY A 69 -14.95 -33.66 -29.79
CA GLY A 69 -16.12 -34.52 -29.82
C GLY A 69 -15.70 -35.94 -30.13
N ALA A 70 -16.01 -36.85 -29.21
CA ALA A 70 -16.10 -38.26 -29.55
C ALA A 70 -17.37 -38.43 -30.42
N PRO A 71 -17.27 -38.86 -31.69
CA PRO A 71 -18.46 -39.31 -32.39
C PRO A 71 -18.81 -40.70 -31.89
N VAL A 72 -20.07 -40.83 -31.55
CA VAL A 72 -20.74 -42.02 -31.04
C VAL A 72 -20.76 -43.12 -32.13
N LYS A 73 -20.48 -44.34 -31.69
CA LYS A 73 -20.76 -45.64 -32.29
C LYS A 73 -21.95 -45.68 -33.28
N LYS A 74 -21.75 -46.27 -34.45
CA LYS A 74 -22.75 -47.08 -35.16
C LYS A 74 -22.06 -48.21 -35.90
#